data_AF-A0A5N9EFF2-F1
#
_entry.id   AF-A0A5N9EFF2-F1
#
_cell.length_a   1.000
_cell.length_b   1.000
_cell.length_c   1.000
_cell.angle_alpha   90.00
_cell.angle_beta   90.00
_cell.angle_gamma   90.00
#
_symmetry.space_group_name_H-M   'P 1'
#
loop_
_entity.id
_entity.type
_entity.pdbx_description
1 polymer ?
#
loop_
_entity_poly.entity_id
_entity_poly.type
_entity_poly.pdbx_seq_one_letter_code
_entity_poly.pdbx_strand_id
1 'polypeptide(L)'
;MVVVTDDSFIPDYLFNPWLCVDGDKYVKDLTSDNVLECKVELNFQHDVLLVTTTGIPSHDFESTIGCCASEQQQTWSIPITPIYSDDVVLIPERGPVAFAVNGAAIYGPEEGPGGDAVALHFGKFEEDRQPIELGVCGGHSGPGGQYH
;
A
#
# COMPACT_ATOMS: atom_id res chain seq x y z
N MET A 1 3.18 -16.75 9.69
CA MET A 1 3.35 -18.17 9.37
C MET A 1 2.80 -18.37 7.97
N VAL A 2 3.64 -18.71 6.98
CA VAL A 2 3.14 -19.11 5.66
C VAL A 2 2.43 -20.45 5.82
N VAL A 3 1.11 -20.48 5.61
CA VAL A 3 0.34 -21.73 5.64
C VAL A 3 0.26 -22.22 4.21
N VAL A 4 1.05 -23.24 3.87
CA VAL A 4 1.01 -23.88 2.55
C VAL A 4 0.43 -25.28 2.67
N THR A 5 -0.53 -25.60 1.81
CA THR A 5 -1.19 -26.90 1.79
C THR A 5 -0.66 -27.84 0.70
N ASP A 6 0.08 -27.31 -0.30
CA ASP A 6 0.89 -28.06 -1.28
C ASP A 6 1.84 -27.07 -2.01
N ASP A 7 3.16 -27.18 -1.76
CA ASP A 7 4.18 -26.24 -2.28
C ASP A 7 4.65 -26.56 -3.71
N SER A 8 4.26 -27.71 -4.28
CA SER A 8 4.93 -28.27 -5.47
C SER A 8 4.69 -27.50 -6.78
N PHE A 9 3.81 -26.49 -6.78
CA PHE A 9 3.40 -25.73 -7.97
C PHE A 9 3.58 -24.21 -7.86
N ILE A 10 4.04 -23.69 -6.71
CA ILE A 10 4.17 -22.25 -6.51
C ILE A 10 5.54 -21.78 -7.04
N PRO A 11 5.58 -20.83 -8.01
CA PRO A 11 6.84 -20.34 -8.52
C PRO A 11 7.69 -19.60 -7.47
N ASP A 12 9.01 -19.84 -7.46
CA ASP A 12 9.97 -19.22 -6.53
C ASP A 12 9.90 -17.68 -6.47
N TYR A 13 9.50 -17.04 -7.57
CA TYR A 13 9.37 -15.58 -7.64
C TYR A 13 8.23 -15.04 -6.76
N LEU A 14 7.29 -15.88 -6.33
CA LEU A 14 6.20 -15.50 -5.42
C LEU A 14 6.54 -15.65 -3.95
N PHE A 15 7.64 -16.31 -3.58
CA PHE A 15 8.01 -16.51 -2.17
C PHE A 15 8.99 -15.46 -1.65
N ASN A 16 9.96 -15.08 -2.47
CA ASN A 16 11.11 -14.30 -2.02
C ASN A 16 10.99 -12.76 -2.07
N PRO A 17 10.02 -12.11 -2.74
CA PRO A 17 10.03 -10.66 -2.86
C PRO A 17 9.44 -9.94 -1.63
N TRP A 18 8.73 -10.67 -0.76
CA TRP A 18 7.93 -10.09 0.32
C TRP A 18 8.78 -9.51 1.45
N LEU A 19 8.36 -8.34 1.92
CA LEU A 19 8.90 -7.71 3.12
C LEU A 19 7.88 -7.80 4.24
N CYS A 20 8.34 -7.65 5.48
CA CYS A 20 7.47 -7.64 6.67
C CYS A 20 6.67 -8.93 6.89
N VAL A 21 7.13 -10.06 6.34
CA VAL A 21 6.53 -11.36 6.60
C VAL A 21 6.67 -11.69 8.09
N ASP A 22 5.60 -12.22 8.69
CA ASP A 22 5.52 -12.71 10.07
C ASP A 22 5.47 -11.67 11.22
N GLY A 23 5.54 -10.36 10.94
CA GLY A 23 5.03 -9.33 11.88
C GLY A 23 5.93 -8.91 13.05
N ASP A 24 7.23 -8.70 12.83
CA ASP A 24 8.15 -8.21 13.87
C ASP A 24 8.83 -6.87 13.51
N LYS A 25 8.27 -6.15 12.53
CA LYS A 25 8.84 -4.88 12.06
C LYS A 25 7.93 -3.72 12.42
N TYR A 26 8.44 -2.83 13.26
CA TYR A 26 7.76 -1.61 13.65
C TYR A 26 8.43 -0.39 13.02
N VAL A 27 7.63 0.56 12.58
CA VAL A 27 8.09 1.81 11.96
C VAL A 27 7.46 3.01 12.67
N LYS A 28 8.16 4.14 12.60
CA LYS A 28 7.72 5.38 13.23
C LYS A 28 7.00 6.26 12.22
N ASP A 29 5.84 6.76 12.61
CA ASP A 29 5.25 7.95 11.99
C ASP A 29 5.91 9.19 12.61
N LEU A 30 6.71 9.87 11.82
CA LEU A 30 7.48 11.04 12.22
C LEU A 30 6.57 12.27 12.46
N THR A 31 5.32 12.25 11.97
CA THR A 31 4.34 13.31 12.20
C THR A 31 3.51 13.11 13.48
N SER A 32 3.12 11.87 13.81
CA SER A 32 2.12 11.59 14.86
C SER A 32 2.66 10.89 16.11
N ASP A 33 3.97 10.64 16.19
CA ASP A 33 4.60 9.81 17.20
C ASP A 33 4.14 8.34 17.25
N ASN A 34 3.23 7.92 16.37
CA ASN A 34 2.76 6.53 16.30
C ASN A 34 3.90 5.58 15.95
N VAL A 35 3.87 4.40 16.59
CA VAL A 35 4.70 3.26 16.21
C VAL A 35 3.75 2.19 15.69
N LEU A 36 3.90 1.83 14.42
CA LEU A 36 2.97 0.95 13.71
C LEU A 36 3.71 -0.28 13.19
N GLU A 37 3.01 -1.42 13.17
CA GLU A 37 3.53 -2.67 12.65
C GLU A 37 3.43 -2.71 11.12
N CYS A 38 4.57 -2.89 10.45
CA CYS A 38 4.61 -3.37 9.07
C CYS A 38 4.48 -4.89 9.11
N LYS A 39 3.38 -5.41 8.56
CA LYS A 39 3.09 -6.83 8.56
C LYS A 39 2.48 -7.29 7.23
N VAL A 40 2.96 -8.43 6.76
CA VAL A 40 2.42 -9.18 5.62
C VAL A 40 2.24 -10.64 6.01
N GLU A 41 1.08 -11.19 5.67
CA GLU A 41 0.74 -12.60 5.82
C GLU A 41 0.39 -13.18 4.45
N LEU A 42 1.05 -14.28 4.09
CA LEU A 42 0.88 -14.94 2.81
C LEU A 42 0.09 -16.23 3.01
N ASN A 43 -0.99 -16.39 2.25
CA ASN A 43 -1.84 -17.58 2.27
C ASN A 43 -2.11 -18.04 0.85
N PHE A 44 -1.51 -19.18 0.49
CA PHE A 44 -1.72 -19.80 -0.82
C PHE A 44 -2.96 -20.69 -0.78
N GLN A 45 -3.93 -20.39 -1.65
CA GLN A 45 -5.16 -21.16 -1.80
C GLN A 45 -5.35 -21.53 -3.27
N HIS A 46 -5.18 -22.80 -3.58
CA HIS A 46 -5.34 -23.33 -4.94
C HIS A 46 -4.52 -22.55 -6.00
N ASP A 47 -5.16 -21.66 -6.76
CA ASP A 47 -4.61 -20.88 -7.87
C ASP A 47 -4.37 -19.41 -7.52
N VAL A 48 -4.58 -19.01 -6.26
CA VAL A 48 -4.39 -17.64 -5.78
C VAL A 48 -3.47 -17.57 -4.57
N LEU A 49 -2.67 -16.51 -4.53
CA LEU A 49 -1.97 -16.03 -3.34
C LEU A 49 -2.81 -14.90 -2.72
N LEU A 50 -3.28 -15.10 -1.50
CA LEU A 50 -3.87 -14.06 -0.66
C LEU A 50 -2.80 -13.41 0.20
N VAL A 51 -2.73 -12.09 0.16
CA VAL A 51 -1.76 -11.27 0.88
C VAL A 51 -2.53 -10.39 1.85
N THR A 52 -2.48 -10.70 3.14
CA THR A 52 -3.09 -9.87 4.19
C THR A 52 -2.04 -8.95 4.81
N THR A 53 -2.35 -7.67 4.97
CA THR A 53 -1.37 -6.67 5.43
C THR A 53 -1.96 -5.57 6.29
N THR A 54 -1.11 -4.97 7.12
CA THR A 54 -1.39 -3.73 7.86
C THR A 54 -1.36 -2.48 6.99
N GLY A 55 -0.87 -2.56 5.75
CA GLY A 55 -0.78 -1.41 4.84
C GLY A 55 0.31 -0.39 5.21
N ILE A 56 1.14 -0.71 6.20
CA ILE A 56 2.21 0.16 6.70
C ILE A 56 3.51 -0.14 5.96
N PRO A 57 4.27 0.88 5.49
CA PRO A 57 5.51 0.65 4.77
C PRO A 57 6.61 0.09 5.68
N SER A 58 7.62 -0.49 5.05
CA SER A 58 8.77 -1.09 5.75
C SER A 58 9.84 -0.08 6.19
N HIS A 59 9.52 1.21 6.29
CA HIS A 59 10.42 2.29 6.71
C HIS A 59 9.63 3.36 7.46
N ASP A 60 10.33 4.18 8.24
CA ASP A 60 9.71 5.35 8.89
C ASP A 60 9.15 6.30 7.84
N PHE A 61 8.01 6.91 8.15
CA PHE A 61 7.24 7.70 7.20
C PHE A 61 6.60 8.92 7.88
N GLU A 62 5.94 9.77 7.10
CA GLU A 62 5.22 10.95 7.59
C GLU A 62 3.76 10.85 7.17
N SER A 63 2.83 10.86 8.13
CA SER A 63 1.40 10.99 7.83
C SER A 63 1.01 12.36 7.26
N THR A 64 1.89 13.35 7.45
CA THR A 64 1.71 14.76 7.09
C THR A 64 0.42 15.35 7.72
N ILE A 65 -0.17 16.34 7.08
CA ILE A 65 -1.36 17.04 7.58
C ILE A 65 -2.63 16.16 7.58
N GLY A 66 -2.61 15.01 6.90
CA GLY A 66 -3.74 14.08 6.83
C GLY A 66 -3.99 13.26 8.09
N CYS A 67 -3.15 13.46 9.12
CA CYS A 67 -2.98 12.62 10.30
C CYS A 67 -4.24 11.82 10.74
N CYS A 68 -4.13 10.55 11.10
CA CYS A 68 -2.89 9.80 11.28
C CYS A 68 -3.02 8.42 10.67
N ALA A 69 -1.93 7.94 10.07
CA ALA A 69 -1.86 6.56 9.62
C ALA A 69 -2.11 5.60 10.79
N SER A 70 -2.83 4.53 10.50
CA SER A 70 -3.13 3.44 11.41
C SER A 70 -3.01 2.12 10.67
N GLU A 71 -2.72 1.04 11.40
CA GLU A 71 -2.73 -0.30 10.84
C GLU A 71 -4.12 -0.62 10.25
N GLN A 72 -4.11 -1.07 9.00
CA GLN A 72 -5.30 -1.48 8.27
C GLN A 72 -5.44 -3.02 8.31
N GLN A 73 -6.53 -3.54 7.78
CA GLN A 73 -6.65 -4.97 7.48
C GLN A 73 -7.07 -5.11 6.03
N GLN A 74 -6.07 -5.18 5.15
CA GLN A 74 -6.28 -5.29 3.71
C GLN A 74 -5.88 -6.68 3.23
N THR A 75 -6.63 -7.24 2.28
CA THR A 75 -6.29 -8.49 1.63
C THR A 75 -6.24 -8.29 0.12
N TRP A 76 -5.09 -8.58 -0.47
CA TRP A 76 -4.88 -8.60 -1.91
C TRP A 76 -4.94 -10.04 -2.43
N SER A 77 -5.39 -10.22 -3.67
CA SER A 77 -5.41 -11.53 -4.33
C SER A 77 -4.58 -11.48 -5.61
N ILE A 78 -3.61 -12.37 -5.72
CA ILE A 78 -2.73 -12.50 -6.88
C ILE A 78 -2.94 -13.88 -7.50
N PRO A 79 -3.32 -13.99 -8.78
CA PRO A 79 -3.31 -15.27 -9.48
C PRO A 79 -1.88 -15.83 -9.55
N ILE A 80 -1.69 -17.09 -9.19
CA ILE A 80 -0.38 -17.76 -9.25
C ILE A 80 0.10 -17.85 -10.70
N THR A 81 -0.83 -18.02 -11.65
CA THR A 81 -0.58 -18.02 -13.10
C THR A 81 -1.33 -16.85 -13.74
N PRO A 82 -0.78 -15.63 -13.72
CA PRO A 82 -1.45 -14.48 -14.31
C PRO A 82 -1.49 -14.57 -15.84
N ILE A 83 -2.56 -14.05 -16.43
CA ILE A 83 -2.70 -13.87 -17.88
C ILE A 83 -2.75 -12.38 -18.21
N TYR A 84 -2.25 -12.00 -19.38
CA TYR A 84 -2.41 -10.63 -19.85
C TYR A 84 -3.89 -10.33 -20.07
N SER A 85 -4.33 -9.18 -19.59
CA SER A 85 -5.65 -8.64 -19.90
C SER A 85 -5.60 -7.98 -21.27
N ASP A 86 -6.56 -8.33 -22.15
CA ASP A 86 -6.81 -7.59 -23.40
C ASP A 86 -7.63 -6.31 -23.16
N ASP A 87 -8.24 -6.19 -21.98
CA ASP A 87 -9.04 -5.05 -21.58
C ASP A 87 -8.17 -3.97 -20.92
N VAL A 88 -8.35 -2.72 -21.38
CA VAL A 88 -7.86 -1.53 -20.70
C VAL A 88 -8.97 -0.98 -19.83
N VAL A 89 -8.73 -0.92 -18.53
CA VAL A 89 -9.65 -0.32 -17.56
C VAL A 89 -9.13 1.04 -17.10
N LEU A 90 -10.04 1.96 -16.80
CA LEU A 90 -9.67 3.21 -16.14
C LEU A 90 -9.22 2.90 -14.71
N ILE A 91 -8.23 3.65 -14.23
CA ILE A 91 -7.83 3.58 -12.82
C ILE A 91 -9.01 4.00 -11.93
N PRO A 92 -9.18 3.39 -10.75
CA PRO A 92 -10.19 3.85 -9.79
C PRO A 92 -9.95 5.31 -9.40
N GLU A 93 -11.01 6.10 -9.30
CA GLU A 93 -10.94 7.43 -8.70
C GLU A 93 -10.56 7.28 -7.22
N ARG A 94 -9.44 7.90 -6.81
CA ARG A 94 -8.94 7.88 -5.41
C ARG A 94 -8.93 6.48 -4.77
N GLY A 95 -8.53 5.47 -5.54
CA GLY A 95 -8.41 4.09 -5.08
C GLY A 95 -7.03 3.49 -5.37
N PRO A 96 -6.71 2.33 -4.77
CA PRO A 96 -5.46 1.65 -4.99
C PRO A 96 -5.39 1.13 -6.42
N VAL A 97 -4.29 1.40 -7.11
CA VAL A 97 -3.96 0.89 -8.44
C VAL A 97 -2.94 -0.25 -8.38
N ALA A 98 -2.20 -0.33 -7.29
CA ALA A 98 -1.23 -1.38 -6.99
C ALA A 98 -0.99 -1.46 -5.47
N PHE A 99 -0.11 -2.37 -5.06
CA PHE A 99 0.44 -2.41 -3.71
C PHE A 99 1.89 -2.88 -3.79
N ALA A 100 2.70 -2.47 -2.82
CA ALA A 100 4.10 -2.85 -2.73
C ALA A 100 4.27 -4.20 -2.02
N VAL A 101 5.43 -4.82 -2.16
CA VAL A 101 5.77 -6.12 -1.52
C VAL A 101 5.87 -6.07 0.01
N ASN A 102 5.78 -4.87 0.61
CA ASN A 102 5.60 -4.66 2.06
C ASN A 102 4.13 -4.49 2.46
N GLY A 103 3.21 -4.53 1.49
CA GLY A 103 1.77 -4.41 1.69
C GLY A 103 1.19 -3.00 1.63
N ALA A 104 2.01 -1.95 1.57
CA ALA A 104 1.52 -0.59 1.40
C ALA A 104 0.81 -0.41 0.06
N ALA A 105 -0.38 0.20 0.08
CA ALA A 105 -1.15 0.46 -1.12
C ALA A 105 -0.54 1.59 -1.94
N ILE A 106 -0.70 1.55 -3.26
CA ILE A 106 -0.22 2.58 -4.20
C ILE A 106 -1.44 3.15 -4.91
N TYR A 107 -1.60 4.47 -4.84
CA TYR A 107 -2.73 5.19 -5.42
C TYR A 107 -2.28 5.97 -6.67
N GLY A 108 -3.26 6.36 -7.48
CA GLY A 108 -3.03 7.35 -8.53
C GLY A 108 -2.70 8.73 -7.96
N PRO A 109 -2.28 9.69 -8.80
CA PRO A 109 -1.93 11.04 -8.36
C PRO A 109 -3.13 11.89 -7.93
N GLU A 110 -4.36 11.40 -8.08
CA GLU A 110 -5.58 12.15 -7.78
C GLU A 110 -5.78 12.30 -6.26
N GLU A 111 -5.76 13.55 -5.77
CA GLU A 111 -6.05 13.88 -4.38
C GLU A 111 -7.56 14.06 -4.09
N GLY A 112 -7.93 14.34 -2.84
CA GLY A 112 -9.33 14.35 -2.37
C GLY A 112 -10.28 15.20 -3.24
N PRO A 113 -9.96 16.49 -3.46
CA PRO A 113 -10.66 17.39 -4.39
C PRO A 113 -10.55 17.05 -5.89
N GLY A 114 -9.77 16.03 -6.28
CA GLY A 114 -9.57 15.64 -7.68
C GLY A 114 -8.42 16.35 -8.40
N GLY A 115 -7.56 17.09 -7.68
CA GLY A 115 -6.32 17.63 -8.20
C GLY A 115 -5.21 16.57 -8.36
N ASP A 116 -4.06 16.96 -8.91
CA ASP A 116 -2.87 16.10 -8.99
C ASP A 116 -1.92 16.42 -7.82
N ALA A 117 -1.81 15.49 -6.87
CA ALA A 117 -1.01 15.63 -5.66
C ALA A 117 0.48 15.88 -5.94
N VAL A 118 1.00 15.25 -7.00
CA VAL A 118 2.40 15.38 -7.41
C VAL A 118 2.63 16.76 -8.03
N ALA A 119 1.74 17.19 -8.92
CA ALA A 119 1.82 18.51 -9.53
C ALA A 119 1.71 19.63 -8.49
N LEU A 120 0.86 19.47 -7.48
CA LEU A 120 0.75 20.40 -6.36
C LEU A 120 2.04 20.44 -5.53
N HIS A 121 2.62 19.29 -5.18
CA HIS A 121 3.90 19.22 -4.44
C HIS A 121 5.02 19.99 -5.17
N PHE A 122 5.01 20.00 -6.50
CA PHE A 122 5.94 20.78 -7.32
C PHE A 122 5.47 22.20 -7.66
N GLY A 123 4.43 22.71 -7.00
CA GLY A 123 3.92 24.08 -7.14
C GLY A 123 3.40 24.41 -8.54
N LYS A 124 2.85 23.42 -9.27
CA LYS A 124 2.30 23.64 -10.62
C LYS A 124 0.95 24.33 -10.62
N PHE A 125 0.24 24.28 -9.50
CA PHE A 125 -1.00 25.01 -9.25
C PHE A 125 -1.14 25.26 -7.74
N GLU A 126 -2.08 26.12 -7.37
CA GLU A 126 -2.47 26.33 -5.98
C GLU A 126 -3.77 25.56 -5.71
N GLU A 127 -3.77 24.70 -4.70
CA GLU A 127 -4.96 23.99 -4.23
C GLU A 127 -5.56 24.75 -3.05
N ASP A 128 -6.79 25.25 -3.20
CA ASP A 128 -7.49 26.08 -2.22
C ASP A 128 -8.72 25.38 -1.59
N ARG A 129 -9.05 24.16 -2.02
CA ARG A 129 -10.21 23.39 -1.54
C ARG A 129 -9.83 22.48 -0.37
N GLN A 130 -8.65 21.88 -0.41
CA GLN A 130 -8.11 21.04 0.66
C GLN A 130 -6.58 21.13 0.71
N PRO A 131 -5.97 21.39 1.88
CA PRO A 131 -4.53 21.30 1.99
C PRO A 131 -4.10 19.83 1.87
N ILE A 132 -3.05 19.56 1.08
CA ILE A 132 -2.35 18.28 1.07
C ILE A 132 -0.83 18.49 1.10
N GLU A 133 -0.12 17.53 1.66
CA GLU A 133 1.34 17.51 1.74
C GLU A 133 1.83 16.08 1.60
N LEU A 134 2.86 15.89 0.77
CA LEU A 134 3.54 14.61 0.60
C LEU A 134 4.79 14.60 1.49
N GLY A 135 4.97 13.50 2.22
CA GLY A 135 6.10 13.29 3.10
C GLY A 135 7.24 12.51 2.44
N VAL A 136 8.05 11.87 3.27
CA VAL A 136 9.12 10.95 2.83
C VAL A 136 8.61 9.95 1.80
N CYS A 137 9.40 9.74 0.74
CA CYS A 137 9.07 8.86 -0.39
C CYS A 137 7.79 9.24 -1.17
N GLY A 138 7.24 10.44 -0.96
CA GLY A 138 6.06 10.93 -1.67
C GLY A 138 4.74 10.36 -1.17
N GLY A 139 4.72 9.73 0.00
CA GLY A 139 3.50 9.18 0.60
C GLY A 139 2.86 10.10 1.63
N HIS A 140 1.64 9.77 2.03
CA HIS A 140 0.93 10.46 3.11
C HIS A 140 -0.24 9.63 3.67
N SER A 141 -0.86 10.11 4.74
CA SER A 141 -2.07 9.49 5.28
C SER A 141 -3.33 10.02 4.57
N GLY A 142 -4.16 9.09 4.11
CA GLY A 142 -5.49 9.33 3.57
C GLY A 142 -6.60 9.10 4.59
N PRO A 143 -7.87 9.23 4.16
CA PRO A 143 -9.03 9.00 5.00
C PRO A 143 -9.01 7.63 5.69
N GLY A 144 -9.44 7.58 6.96
CA GLY A 144 -9.48 6.32 7.72
C GLY A 144 -8.11 5.80 8.18
N GLY A 145 -7.06 6.63 8.07
CA GLY A 145 -5.71 6.27 8.51
C GLY A 145 -4.94 5.39 7.53
N GLN A 146 -5.37 5.31 6.28
CA GLN A 146 -4.66 4.52 5.26
C GLN A 146 -3.44 5.28 4.75
N TYR A 147 -2.25 4.70 4.89
CA TYR A 147 -1.03 5.22 4.27
C TYR A 147 -0.92 4.77 2.81
N HIS A 148 -0.48 5.66 1.93
CA HIS A 148 -0.27 5.39 0.50
C HIS A 148 0.73 6.37 -0.13
#